data_AF-A0A518H0C3-F1
#
_entry.id   AF-A0A518H0C3-F1
#
_cell.length_a   1.000
_cell.length_b   1.000
_cell.length_c   1.000
_cell.angle_alpha   90.00
_cell.angle_beta   90.00
_cell.angle_gamma   90.00
#
_symmetry.space_group_name_H-M   'P 1'
#
loop_
_entity.id
_entity.type
_entity.pdbx_description
1 polymer ?
#
loop_
_entity_poly.entity_id
_entity_poly.type
_entity_poly.pdbx_seq_one_letter_code
_entity_poly.pdbx_strand_id
1 'polypeptide(L)'
;MSDREDDEAVAHCVSKVEELAALDEPDRRALLQLGYNLGRLSELTGAGRGPFWDRWKGPVASWDRPALRALALELPRRPRPGGAGSTASLPEPPPETG
;
A
#
# COMPACT_ATOMS: atom_id res chain seq x y z
N MET A 1 -9.01 -12.97 13.64
CA MET A 1 -8.59 -11.79 14.44
C MET A 1 -7.42 -11.04 13.80
N SER A 2 -6.59 -11.68 12.95
CA SER A 2 -5.42 -11.10 12.25
C SER A 2 -5.70 -9.86 11.38
N ASP A 3 -6.79 -9.87 10.60
CA ASP A 3 -7.00 -8.84 9.55
C ASP A 3 -7.01 -7.40 10.09
N ARG A 4 -7.56 -7.17 11.28
CA ARG A 4 -7.62 -5.83 11.87
C ARG A 4 -6.25 -5.35 12.35
N GLU A 5 -5.43 -6.24 12.89
CA GLU A 5 -4.08 -5.90 13.35
C GLU A 5 -3.16 -5.61 12.15
N ASP A 6 -3.32 -6.37 11.06
CA ASP A 6 -2.62 -6.13 9.81
C ASP A 6 -3.05 -4.80 9.17
N ASP A 7 -4.34 -4.45 9.23
CA ASP A 7 -4.86 -3.17 8.75
C ASP A 7 -4.30 -1.98 9.55
N GLU A 8 -4.24 -2.09 10.88
CA GLU A 8 -3.61 -1.06 11.75
C GLU A 8 -2.10 -0.94 11.48
N ALA A 9 -1.42 -2.07 11.26
CA ALA A 9 0.00 -2.09 10.91
C ALA A 9 0.28 -1.46 9.54
N VAL A 10 -0.55 -1.72 8.53
CA VAL A 10 -0.47 -1.08 7.21
C VAL A 10 -0.66 0.43 7.34
N ALA A 11 -1.70 0.87 8.05
CA ALA A 11 -1.96 2.29 8.27
C ALA A 11 -0.79 2.99 8.98
N HIS A 12 -0.21 2.34 9.99
CA HIS A 12 0.98 2.85 10.68
C HIS A 12 2.18 2.98 9.74
N CYS A 13 2.46 1.96 8.94
CA CYS A 13 3.59 1.98 8.01
C CYS A 13 3.41 3.07 6.94
N VAL A 14 2.19 3.22 6.38
CA VAL A 14 1.88 4.28 5.39
C VAL A 14 2.10 5.66 6.01
N SER A 15 1.54 5.91 7.19
CA SER A 15 1.72 7.17 7.90
C SER A 15 3.21 7.50 8.11
N LYS A 16 4.01 6.53 8.55
CA LYS A 16 5.45 6.72 8.69
C LYS A 16 6.17 7.00 7.38
N VAL A 17 5.79 6.33 6.30
CA VAL A 17 6.38 6.61 4.97
C VAL A 17 6.02 8.02 4.51
N GLU A 18 4.77 8.48 4.68
CA GLU A 18 4.34 9.84 4.35
C GLU A 18 5.11 10.89 5.16
N GLU A 19 5.27 10.69 6.47
CA GLU A 19 6.08 11.57 7.34
C GLU A 19 7.54 11.67 6.86
N LEU A 20 8.17 10.52 6.58
CA LEU A 20 9.57 10.46 6.17
C LEU A 20 9.81 11.04 4.77
N ALA A 21 8.89 10.79 3.83
CA ALA A 21 8.93 11.32 2.47
C ALA A 21 8.70 12.84 2.43
N ALA A 22 8.10 13.41 3.46
CA ALA A 22 7.86 14.85 3.56
C ALA A 22 9.06 15.65 4.10
N LEU A 23 10.10 14.99 4.63
CA LEU A 23 11.29 15.65 5.16
C LEU A 23 12.04 16.43 4.08
N ASP A 24 12.49 17.63 4.44
CA ASP A 24 13.31 18.46 3.56
C ASP A 24 14.70 17.86 3.32
N GLU A 25 15.30 17.33 4.38
CA GLU A 25 16.58 16.62 4.35
C GLU A 25 16.51 15.41 5.29
N PRO A 26 16.81 14.19 4.82
CA PRO A 26 16.77 13.01 5.65
C PRO A 26 18.12 12.81 6.34
N ASP A 27 18.08 12.39 7.60
CA ASP A 27 19.25 11.76 8.19
C ASP A 27 19.32 10.27 7.83
N ARG A 28 20.43 9.62 8.19
CA ARG A 28 20.62 8.18 7.98
C ARG A 28 19.50 7.35 8.62
N ARG A 29 18.95 7.80 9.75
CA ARG A 29 17.91 7.08 10.47
C ARG A 29 16.59 7.13 9.69
N ALA A 30 16.22 8.27 9.13
CA ALA A 30 15.05 8.45 8.31
C ALA A 30 15.08 7.54 7.08
N LEU A 31 16.24 7.44 6.40
CA LEU A 31 16.41 6.55 5.25
C LEU A 31 16.20 5.07 5.62
N LEU A 32 16.75 4.63 6.76
CA LEU A 32 16.58 3.26 7.24
C LEU A 32 15.12 2.97 7.63
N GLN A 33 14.46 3.91 8.29
CA GLN A 33 13.05 3.78 8.65
C GLN A 33 12.15 3.75 7.41
N LEU A 34 12.47 4.53 6.38
CA LEU A 34 11.73 4.52 5.12
C LEU A 34 11.83 3.15 4.45
N GLY A 35 13.04 2.63 4.31
CA GLY A 35 13.27 1.28 3.76
C GLY A 35 12.59 0.18 4.57
N TYR A 36 12.66 0.25 5.91
CA TYR A 36 12.00 -0.69 6.80
C TYR A 36 10.47 -0.70 6.60
N ASN A 37 9.83 0.48 6.62
CA ASN A 37 8.36 0.56 6.48
C ASN A 37 7.90 0.11 5.08
N LEU A 38 8.65 0.42 4.02
CA LEU A 38 8.37 -0.11 2.68
C LEU A 38 8.51 -1.63 2.60
N GLY A 39 9.50 -2.21 3.29
CA GLY A 39 9.65 -3.65 3.43
C GLY A 39 8.47 -4.29 4.16
N ARG A 40 8.06 -3.70 5.30
CA ARG A 40 6.90 -4.17 6.06
C ARG A 40 5.60 -4.07 5.27
N LEU A 41 5.40 -3.01 4.49
CA LEU A 41 4.25 -2.92 3.58
C LEU A 41 4.28 -4.03 2.51
N SER A 42 5.45 -4.39 1.99
CA SER A 42 5.59 -5.54 1.08
C SER A 42 5.14 -6.85 1.71
N GLU A 43 5.49 -7.08 2.98
CA GLU A 43 5.13 -8.29 3.71
C GLU A 43 3.64 -8.31 4.04
N LEU A 44 3.12 -7.22 4.62
CA LEU A 44 1.73 -7.10 5.06
C LEU A 44 0.74 -7.19 3.90
N THR A 45 1.09 -6.67 2.72
CA THR A 45 0.19 -6.68 1.55
C THR A 45 0.38 -7.86 0.61
N GLY A 46 1.50 -8.59 0.72
CA GLY A 46 1.87 -9.66 -0.21
C GLY A 46 2.14 -9.20 -1.65
N ALA A 47 2.24 -7.89 -1.91
CA ALA A 47 2.39 -7.36 -3.27
C ALA A 47 3.83 -7.40 -3.81
N GLY A 48 4.79 -7.87 -3.00
CA GLY A 48 6.19 -7.99 -3.38
C GLY A 48 6.91 -6.64 -3.50
N ARG A 49 8.20 -6.66 -3.88
CA ARG A 49 9.08 -5.48 -3.83
C ARG A 49 8.81 -4.41 -4.89
N GLY A 50 8.13 -4.77 -5.98
CA GLY A 50 7.84 -3.90 -7.12
C GLY A 50 7.14 -2.58 -6.75
N PRO A 51 5.93 -2.62 -6.17
CA PRO A 51 5.20 -1.41 -5.77
C PRO A 51 5.86 -0.64 -4.61
N PHE A 52 6.80 -1.26 -3.90
CA PHE A 52 7.53 -0.66 -2.78
C PHE A 52 8.96 -0.36 -3.20
N TRP A 53 9.95 -0.95 -2.52
CA TRP A 53 11.36 -0.57 -2.61
C TRP A 53 11.89 -0.35 -4.05
N ASP A 54 11.48 -1.16 -5.03
CA ASP A 54 12.03 -1.07 -6.38
C ASP A 54 11.65 0.25 -7.10
N ARG A 55 10.45 0.78 -6.86
CA ARG A 55 10.04 2.10 -7.38
C ARG A 55 10.63 3.27 -6.60
N TRP A 56 10.91 3.05 -5.31
CA TRP A 56 11.38 4.10 -4.40
C TRP A 56 12.89 4.33 -4.45
N LYS A 57 13.70 3.31 -4.79
CA LYS A 57 15.17 3.39 -4.72
C LYS A 57 15.77 4.57 -5.49
N GLY A 58 15.21 4.93 -6.65
CA GLY A 58 15.67 6.05 -7.47
C GLY A 58 15.40 7.38 -6.79
N PRO A 59 14.12 7.72 -6.54
CA PRO A 59 13.74 8.93 -5.79
C PRO A 59 14.43 9.07 -4.43
N VAL A 60 14.63 7.97 -3.70
CA VAL A 60 15.36 7.98 -2.43
C VAL A 60 16.84 8.30 -2.64
N ALA A 61 17.50 7.74 -3.65
CA ALA A 61 18.92 7.98 -3.91
C ALA A 61 19.22 9.44 -4.29
N SER A 62 18.30 10.11 -5.00
CA SER A 62 18.42 11.52 -5.39
C SER A 62 17.70 12.49 -4.45
N TRP A 63 17.04 11.97 -3.41
CA TRP A 63 16.08 12.69 -2.56
C TRP A 63 15.10 13.57 -3.35
N ASP A 64 14.49 13.00 -4.40
CA ASP A 64 13.49 13.67 -5.24
C ASP A 64 12.16 13.82 -4.47
N ARG A 65 12.02 14.91 -3.72
CA ARG A 65 10.85 15.18 -2.86
C ARG A 65 9.52 15.13 -3.63
N PRO A 66 9.37 15.75 -4.82
CA PRO A 66 8.16 15.58 -5.63
C PRO A 66 7.82 14.11 -5.93
N ALA A 67 8.80 13.31 -6.38
CA ALA A 67 8.57 11.90 -6.69
C ALA A 67 8.27 11.07 -5.43
N LEU A 68 8.96 11.33 -4.32
CA LEU A 68 8.71 10.67 -3.03
C LEU A 68 7.29 10.94 -2.54
N ARG A 69 6.80 12.19 -2.62
CA ARG A 69 5.43 12.54 -2.25
C ARG A 69 4.40 11.88 -3.17
N ALA A 70 4.66 11.84 -4.47
CA ALA A 70 3.78 11.16 -5.41
C ALA A 70 3.66 9.66 -5.10
N LEU A 71 4.81 8.99 -4.88
CA LEU A 71 4.83 7.57 -4.51
C LEU A 71 4.15 7.29 -3.16
N ALA A 72 4.28 8.20 -2.19
CA ALA A 72 3.61 8.06 -0.89
C ALA A 72 2.07 8.06 -1.02
N LEU A 73 1.52 8.91 -1.90
CA LEU A 73 0.08 8.99 -2.17
C LEU A 73 -0.48 7.73 -2.86
N GLU A 74 0.37 6.98 -3.57
CA GLU A 74 -0.02 5.73 -4.24
C GLU A 74 -0.02 4.51 -3.31
N LEU A 75 0.47 4.65 -2.06
CA LEU A 75 0.54 3.52 -1.13
C LEU A 75 -0.85 2.99 -0.76
N PRO A 76 -0.98 1.68 -0.53
CA PRO A 76 -2.26 1.07 -0.18
C PRO A 76 -2.75 1.59 1.18
N ARG A 77 -3.87 2.32 1.17
CA ARG A 77 -4.52 2.84 2.39
C ARG A 77 -5.57 1.89 2.98
N ARG A 78 -5.68 0.67 2.45
CA ARG A 78 -6.78 -0.24 2.74
C ARG A 78 -6.71 -0.80 4.18
N PRO A 79 -7.87 -1.03 4.81
CA PRO A 79 -8.17 -2.29 5.46
C PRO A 79 -8.66 -3.32 4.42
N ARG A 80 -8.21 -4.58 4.39
CA ARG A 80 -8.84 -5.59 3.49
C ARG A 80 -10.00 -6.32 4.19
N PRO A 81 -11.27 -6.00 3.89
CA PRO A 81 -12.33 -7.00 3.93
C PRO A 81 -12.50 -7.61 2.52
N GLY A 82 -12.91 -8.88 2.52
CA GLY A 82 -12.97 -9.77 1.36
C GLY A 82 -13.50 -9.16 0.06
N GLY A 83 -12.89 -9.56 -1.05
CA GLY A 83 -13.49 -9.40 -2.37
C GLY A 83 -14.70 -10.32 -2.50
N ALA A 84 -15.84 -9.91 -1.94
CA ALA A 84 -17.13 -10.33 -2.43
C ALA A 84 -17.45 -9.47 -3.65
N GLY A 85 -17.29 -10.05 -4.84
CA GLY A 85 -17.55 -9.33 -6.08
C GLY A 85 -17.11 -10.10 -7.32
N SER A 86 -17.66 -11.30 -7.53
CA SER A 86 -18.26 -11.67 -8.83
C SER A 86 -18.83 -13.09 -8.74
N THR A 87 -19.96 -13.25 -8.03
CA THR A 87 -20.95 -14.23 -8.48
C THR A 87 -21.91 -13.46 -9.35
N ALA A 88 -21.74 -13.59 -10.66
CA ALA A 88 -22.76 -13.18 -11.60
C ALA A 88 -24.07 -13.89 -11.23
N SER A 89 -25.04 -13.14 -10.73
CA SER A 89 -26.43 -13.60 -10.76
C SER A 89 -26.81 -13.75 -12.23
N LEU A 90 -26.96 -14.98 -12.67
CA LEU A 90 -27.71 -15.29 -13.88
C LEU A 90 -29.13 -14.73 -13.73
N PRO A 91 -29.69 -14.03 -14.72
CA PRO A 91 -31.11 -13.72 -14.70
C PRO A 91 -31.92 -15.02 -14.82
N GLU A 92 -32.96 -15.18 -13.99
CA GLU A 92 -33.92 -16.28 -14.13
C GLU A 92 -34.54 -16.28 -15.55
N PRO A 93 -34.73 -17.45 -16.18
CA PRO A 93 -35.47 -17.54 -17.43
C PRO A 93 -36.96 -17.24 -17.18
N PRO A 94 -37.68 -16.63 -18.14
CA PRO A 94 -39.10 -16.33 -17.99
C PRO A 94 -39.93 -17.63 -17.90
N PRO A 95 -41.09 -17.60 -17.23
CA PRO A 95 -41.96 -18.76 -17.11
C PRO A 95 -42.54 -19.15 -18.48
N GLU A 96 -42.46 -20.44 -18.82
CA GLU A 96 -43.12 -20.99 -20.00
C GLU A 96 -44.64 -20.81 -19.89
N THR A 97 -45.20 -20.29 -20.99
CA THR A 97 -46.61 -19.98 -21.14
C THR A 97 -47.38 -21.27 -21.34
N GLY A 98 -48.38 -21.53 -20.48
CA GLY A 98 -49.40 -22.56 -20.66
C GLY A 98 -50.71 -21.97 -21.14
#